data_AF-A0A9E3ALU6-F1
#
_entry.id   AF-A0A9E3ALU6-F1
#
_cell.length_a   1.000
_cell.length_b   1.000
_cell.length_c   1.000
_cell.angle_alpha   90.00
_cell.angle_beta   90.00
_cell.angle_gamma   90.00
#
_symmetry.space_group_name_H-M   'P 1'
#
loop_
_entity.id
_entity.type
_entity.pdbx_description
1 polymer ?
#
loop_
_entity_poly.entity_id
_entity_poly.type
_entity_poly.pdbx_seq_one_letter_code
_entity_poly.pdbx_strand_id
1 'polypeptide(L)'
;QRNAIGFGRGKSEGEDEAAIKRLFTPEFRNRLDATVAFRPLTPEIIRQVVHKFVLQLEAQLADRHVTISLTDDAADWLAKNGFDELYGARPLARVIQEHIKKPLADEILFGKLVRGGHVRVSLKDGKLAFDFDAPGESAGAGEEEPALAE
;
A
#
# COMPACT_ATOMS: atom_id res chain seq x y z
N GLN A 1 42.42 -1.19 18.54
CA GLN A 1 42.34 -2.19 17.45
C GLN A 1 41.46 -3.35 17.90
N ARG A 2 40.36 -3.58 17.18
CA ARG A 2 39.74 -4.90 16.97
C ARG A 2 38.90 -4.77 15.70
N ASN A 3 39.53 -5.08 14.57
CA ASN A 3 38.86 -5.22 13.28
C ASN A 3 38.01 -6.49 13.34
N ALA A 4 36.69 -6.36 13.16
CA ALA A 4 35.86 -7.47 12.74
C ALA A 4 36.10 -7.68 11.23
N ILE A 5 36.94 -8.67 10.90
CA ILE A 5 37.08 -9.20 9.55
C ILE A 5 35.96 -10.22 9.37
N GLY A 6 34.89 -9.83 8.67
CA GLY A 6 33.77 -10.72 8.37
C GLY A 6 32.72 -10.05 7.49
N PHE A 7 32.19 -10.79 6.52
CA PHE A 7 31.07 -10.40 5.64
C PHE A 7 29.75 -10.43 6.42
N GLY A 8 29.64 -9.51 7.36
CA GLY A 8 28.51 -9.40 8.27
C GLY A 8 28.65 -8.14 9.09
N ARG A 9 28.83 -6.99 8.43
CA ARG A 9 28.70 -5.70 9.11
C ARG A 9 27.22 -5.51 9.45
N GLY A 10 26.86 -5.80 10.69
CA GLY A 10 25.70 -5.15 11.29
C GLY A 10 25.90 -3.64 11.16
N LYS A 11 24.85 -2.91 10.78
CA LYS A 11 24.84 -1.43 10.70
C LYS A 11 25.47 -0.87 11.97
N SER A 12 26.69 -0.35 11.88
CA SER A 12 27.34 0.34 12.98
C SER A 12 26.88 1.79 12.96
N GLU A 13 26.35 2.28 14.09
CA GLU A 13 26.13 3.71 14.30
C GLU A 13 27.45 4.46 14.02
N GLY A 14 27.42 5.43 13.10
CA GLY A 14 28.59 6.24 12.72
C GLY A 14 29.20 5.97 11.34
N GLU A 15 28.82 4.90 10.63
CA GLU A 15 29.27 4.69 9.24
C GLU A 15 28.79 5.80 8.29
N ASP A 16 27.57 6.29 8.50
CA ASP A 16 26.97 7.37 7.71
C ASP A 16 27.77 8.68 7.84
N GLU A 17 28.20 9.02 9.05
CA GLU A 17 28.98 10.23 9.30
C GLU A 17 30.36 10.13 8.65
N ALA A 18 31.04 8.98 8.77
CA ALA A 18 32.31 8.74 8.12
C ALA A 18 32.21 8.80 6.58
N ALA A 19 31.12 8.26 6.01
CA ALA A 19 30.84 8.33 4.58
C ALA A 19 30.62 9.79 4.13
N ILE A 20 29.83 10.57 4.86
CA ILE A 20 29.59 12.00 4.58
C ILE A 20 30.90 12.79 4.62
N LYS A 21 31.75 12.59 5.65
CA LYS A 21 33.04 13.27 5.78
C LYS A 21 34.02 12.92 4.64
N ARG A 22 33.90 11.74 4.04
CA ARG A 22 34.71 11.28 2.91
C ARG A 22 34.19 11.78 1.56
N LEU A 23 32.88 11.82 1.37
CA LEU A 23 32.22 12.20 0.11
C LEU A 23 32.17 13.71 -0.09
N PHE A 24 31.99 14.49 0.98
CA PHE A 24 31.84 15.94 0.91
C PHE A 24 33.04 16.67 1.51
N THR A 25 33.55 17.67 0.79
CA THR A 25 34.68 18.46 1.25
C THR A 25 34.30 19.29 2.50
N PRO A 26 35.29 19.73 3.30
CA PRO A 26 35.02 20.61 4.44
C PRO A 26 34.28 21.90 4.04
N GLU A 27 34.60 22.49 2.89
CA GLU A 27 34.00 23.74 2.41
C GLU A 27 32.50 23.58 2.11
N PHE A 28 32.11 22.43 1.55
CA PHE A 28 30.70 22.13 1.30
C PHE A 28 29.94 21.90 2.60
N ARG A 29 30.52 21.14 3.55
CA ARG A 29 29.88 20.86 4.85
C ARG A 29 29.69 22.12 5.69
N ASN A 30 30.62 23.06 5.62
CA ASN A 30 30.52 24.35 6.31
C ASN A 30 29.43 25.27 5.72
N ARG A 31 28.80 24.91 4.59
CA ARG A 31 27.63 25.59 4.00
C ARG A 31 26.30 24.89 4.27
N LEU A 32 26.30 23.83 5.10
CA LEU A 32 25.08 23.15 5.52
C LEU A 32 24.71 23.59 6.92
N ASP A 33 23.49 24.07 7.11
CA ASP A 33 22.98 24.44 8.44
C ASP A 33 22.81 23.23 9.35
N ALA A 34 22.38 22.09 8.79
CA ALA A 34 22.17 20.85 9.53
C ALA A 34 22.27 19.60 8.63
N THR A 35 22.68 18.49 9.23
CA THR A 35 22.55 17.15 8.65
C THR A 35 21.37 16.44 9.30
N VAL A 36 20.38 16.00 8.51
CA VAL A 36 19.19 15.28 9.03
C VAL A 36 19.27 13.81 8.62
N ALA A 37 19.43 12.93 9.60
CA ALA A 37 19.43 11.49 9.37
C ALA A 37 17.99 10.95 9.36
N PHE A 38 17.62 10.24 8.29
CA PHE A 38 16.32 9.57 8.19
C PHE A 38 16.43 8.14 8.72
N ARG A 39 15.60 7.81 9.71
CA ARG A 39 15.48 6.44 10.21
C ARG A 39 14.70 5.57 9.23
N PRO A 40 14.97 4.25 9.18
CA PRO A 40 14.16 3.32 8.39
C PRO A 40 12.70 3.34 8.87
N LEU A 41 11.78 3.04 7.96
CA LEU A 41 10.35 3.02 8.25
C LEU A 41 10.02 1.80 9.11
N THR A 42 9.17 2.00 10.13
CA THR A 42 8.60 0.89 10.90
C THR A 42 7.39 0.30 10.17
N PRO A 43 7.02 -0.97 10.45
CA PRO A 43 5.81 -1.60 9.90
C PRO A 43 4.54 -0.75 10.10
N GLU A 44 4.42 -0.09 11.25
CA GLU A 44 3.30 0.78 11.58
C GLU A 44 3.22 2.00 10.67
N ILE A 45 4.37 2.65 10.39
CA ILE A 45 4.43 3.78 9.47
C ILE A 45 4.07 3.33 8.06
N ILE A 46 4.51 2.15 7.64
CA ILE A 46 4.19 1.60 6.31
C ILE A 46 2.68 1.38 6.18
N ARG A 47 2.02 0.85 7.22
CA ARG A 47 0.56 0.72 7.25
C ARG A 47 -0.13 2.07 7.07
N GLN A 48 0.32 3.12 7.76
CA GLN A 48 -0.22 4.47 7.57
C GLN A 48 -0.04 4.99 6.14
N VAL A 49 1.11 4.69 5.52
CA VAL A 49 1.36 5.03 4.12
C VAL A 49 0.38 4.28 3.18
N VAL A 50 0.09 3.00 3.45
CA VAL A 50 -0.95 2.26 2.71
C VAL A 50 -2.30 2.96 2.80
N HIS A 51 -2.77 3.29 4.02
CA HIS A 51 -4.04 4.00 4.19
C HIS A 51 -4.07 5.34 3.46
N LYS A 52 -2.96 6.10 3.50
CA LYS A 52 -2.85 7.36 2.74
C LYS A 52 -3.01 7.13 1.24
N PHE A 53 -2.39 6.10 0.68
CA PHE A 53 -2.53 5.79 -0.74
C PHE A 53 -3.94 5.35 -1.12
N VAL A 54 -4.62 4.59 -0.25
CA VAL A 54 -6.03 4.21 -0.46
C VAL A 54 -6.93 5.44 -0.45
N LEU A 55 -6.73 6.36 0.49
CA LEU A 55 -7.48 7.62 0.53
C LEU A 55 -7.25 8.47 -0.73
N GLN A 56 -6.00 8.51 -1.23
CA GLN A 56 -5.69 9.17 -2.50
C GLN A 56 -6.38 8.49 -3.68
N LEU A 57 -6.47 7.16 -3.67
CA LEU A 57 -7.19 6.40 -4.69
C LEU A 57 -8.70 6.67 -4.63
N GLU A 58 -9.28 6.70 -3.44
CA GLU A 58 -10.69 7.05 -3.22
C GLU A 58 -11.01 8.44 -3.78
N ALA A 59 -10.16 9.44 -3.51
CA ALA A 59 -10.33 10.78 -4.06
C ALA A 59 -10.30 10.81 -5.60
N GLN A 60 -9.52 9.94 -6.25
CA GLN A 60 -9.52 9.78 -7.71
C GLN A 60 -10.78 9.08 -8.24
N LEU A 61 -11.39 8.22 -7.43
CA LEU A 61 -12.56 7.43 -7.76
C LEU A 61 -13.88 8.14 -7.44
N ALA A 62 -13.83 9.19 -6.61
CA ALA A 62 -14.97 10.02 -6.23
C ALA A 62 -15.69 10.61 -7.45
N ASP A 63 -14.95 11.05 -8.48
CA ASP A 63 -15.51 11.57 -9.74
C ASP A 63 -16.39 10.53 -10.47
N ARG A 64 -16.17 9.24 -10.19
CA ARG A 64 -16.93 8.12 -10.76
C ARG A 64 -17.93 7.51 -9.80
N HIS A 65 -18.18 8.13 -8.65
CA HIS A 65 -19.08 7.63 -7.60
C HIS A 65 -18.68 6.23 -7.11
N VAL A 66 -17.37 5.95 -7.07
CA VAL A 66 -16.84 4.68 -6.55
C VAL A 66 -16.14 4.92 -5.23
N THR A 67 -16.58 4.21 -4.19
CA THR A 67 -15.96 4.23 -2.85
C THR A 67 -15.18 2.94 -2.61
N ILE A 68 -14.06 3.03 -1.90
CA ILE A 68 -13.20 1.89 -1.60
C ILE A 68 -12.99 1.74 -0.10
N SER A 69 -13.16 0.52 0.41
CA SER A 69 -12.80 0.14 1.77
C SER A 69 -11.75 -0.97 1.74
N LEU A 70 -10.81 -0.90 2.68
CA LEU A 70 -9.71 -1.86 2.82
C LEU A 70 -9.78 -2.46 4.23
N THR A 71 -9.71 -3.79 4.36
CA THR A 71 -9.58 -4.45 5.66
C THR A 71 -8.15 -4.35 6.19
N ASP A 72 -8.00 -4.43 7.52
CA ASP A 72 -6.68 -4.37 8.16
C ASP A 72 -5.74 -5.49 7.67
N ASP A 73 -6.26 -6.70 7.47
CA ASP A 73 -5.50 -7.82 6.92
C ASP A 73 -4.96 -7.54 5.51
N ALA A 74 -5.75 -6.86 4.68
CA ALA A 74 -5.33 -6.48 3.34
C ALA A 74 -4.30 -5.34 3.39
N ALA A 75 -4.44 -4.40 4.32
CA ALA A 75 -3.44 -3.35 4.56
C ALA A 75 -2.10 -3.94 5.01
N ASP A 76 -2.13 -4.92 5.91
CA ASP A 76 -0.94 -5.63 6.37
C ASP A 76 -0.27 -6.45 5.28
N TRP A 77 -1.07 -7.08 4.41
CA TRP A 77 -0.55 -7.78 3.25
C TRP A 77 0.14 -6.83 2.27
N LEU A 78 -0.47 -5.68 1.98
CA LEU A 78 0.13 -4.65 1.13
C LEU A 78 1.42 -4.08 1.73
N ALA A 79 1.41 -3.82 3.05
CA ALA A 79 2.59 -3.33 3.76
C ALA A 79 3.75 -4.34 3.68
N LYS A 80 3.48 -5.64 3.86
CA LYS A 80 4.49 -6.70 3.76
C LYS A 80 5.04 -6.88 2.35
N ASN A 81 4.17 -6.84 1.33
CA ASN A 81 4.58 -7.07 -0.06
C ASN A 81 5.17 -5.82 -0.74
N GLY A 82 4.87 -4.61 -0.24
CA GLY A 82 5.36 -3.35 -0.79
C GLY A 82 6.49 -2.70 -0.01
N PHE A 83 6.92 -3.31 1.09
CA PHE A 83 8.08 -2.86 1.86
C PHE A 83 9.34 -3.58 1.41
N ASP A 84 10.38 -2.79 1.19
CA ASP A 84 11.73 -3.27 0.93
C ASP A 84 12.70 -2.54 1.86
N GLU A 85 13.62 -3.25 2.52
CA GLU A 85 14.55 -2.64 3.48
C GLU A 85 15.54 -1.66 2.83
N LEU A 86 15.90 -1.88 1.56
CA LEU A 86 16.80 -1.02 0.79
C LEU A 86 16.05 0.16 0.17
N TYR A 87 14.82 -0.07 -0.32
CA TYR A 87 14.06 0.94 -1.06
C TYR A 87 12.93 1.61 -0.25
N GLY A 88 12.71 1.19 1.00
CA GLY A 88 11.66 1.67 1.88
C GLY A 88 10.26 1.39 1.32
N ALA A 89 9.34 2.36 1.48
CA ALA A 89 7.98 2.26 0.96
C ALA A 89 7.85 2.66 -0.52
N ARG A 90 8.96 2.88 -1.26
CA ARG A 90 8.91 3.25 -2.68
C ARG A 90 8.22 2.18 -3.56
N PRO A 91 8.45 0.87 -3.36
CA PRO A 91 7.77 -0.18 -4.13
C PRO A 91 6.26 -0.26 -3.85
N LEU A 92 5.80 0.27 -2.71
CA LEU A 92 4.41 0.18 -2.27
C LEU A 92 3.41 0.77 -3.28
N ALA A 93 3.76 1.90 -3.90
CA ALA A 93 2.93 2.52 -4.92
C ALA A 93 2.71 1.58 -6.12
N ARG A 94 3.74 0.81 -6.49
CA ARG A 94 3.66 -0.16 -7.58
C ARG A 94 2.77 -1.34 -7.21
N VAL A 95 2.93 -1.89 -6.00
CA VAL A 95 2.09 -2.99 -5.51
C VAL A 95 0.62 -2.60 -5.48
N ILE A 96 0.30 -1.40 -4.99
CA ILE A 96 -1.07 -0.86 -5.00
C ILE A 96 -1.58 -0.67 -6.43
N GLN A 97 -0.75 -0.18 -7.35
CA GLN A 97 -1.14 -0.02 -8.74
C GLN A 97 -1.45 -1.36 -9.41
N GLU A 98 -0.57 -2.35 -9.24
CA GLU A 98 -0.70 -3.66 -9.88
C GLU A 98 -1.85 -4.49 -9.28
N HIS A 99 -1.99 -4.49 -7.97
CA HIS A 99 -2.96 -5.34 -7.29
C HIS A 99 -4.30 -4.68 -7.03
N ILE A 100 -4.39 -3.35 -6.94
CA ILE A 100 -5.65 -2.65 -6.66
C ILE A 100 -6.11 -1.85 -7.89
N LYS A 101 -5.29 -0.94 -8.41
CA LYS A 101 -5.77 -0.04 -9.49
C LYS A 101 -6.11 -0.77 -10.78
N LYS A 102 -5.31 -1.75 -11.21
CA LYS A 102 -5.58 -2.51 -12.44
C LYS A 102 -6.92 -3.25 -12.40
N PRO A 103 -7.20 -4.13 -11.42
CA PRO A 103 -8.49 -4.83 -11.39
C PRO A 103 -9.67 -3.86 -11.21
N LEU A 104 -9.50 -2.77 -10.47
CA LEU A 104 -10.56 -1.75 -10.36
C LEU A 104 -10.81 -1.01 -11.69
N ALA A 105 -9.76 -0.71 -12.47
CA ALA A 105 -9.91 -0.02 -13.73
C ALA A 105 -10.76 -0.83 -14.72
N ASP A 106 -10.53 -2.14 -14.79
CA ASP A 106 -11.30 -3.04 -15.66
C ASP A 106 -12.78 -3.07 -15.23
N GLU A 107 -13.06 -3.16 -13.92
CA GLU A 107 -14.43 -3.18 -13.39
C GLU A 107 -15.17 -1.84 -13.54
N ILE A 108 -14.44 -0.73 -13.48
CA ILE A 108 -14.98 0.62 -13.70
C ILE A 108 -15.29 0.87 -15.18
N LEU A 109 -14.52 0.28 -16.10
CA LEU A 109 -14.68 0.46 -17.54
C LEU A 109 -15.74 -0.49 -18.12
N PHE A 110 -15.76 -1.74 -17.67
CA PHE A 110 -16.53 -2.82 -18.32
C PHE A 110 -17.38 -3.66 -17.36
N GLY A 111 -17.21 -3.51 -16.05
CA GLY A 111 -17.75 -4.43 -15.05
C GLY A 111 -18.84 -3.83 -14.16
N LYS A 112 -18.86 -4.28 -12.90
CA LYS A 112 -19.95 -3.98 -11.96
C LYS A 112 -19.93 -2.54 -11.44
N LEU A 113 -18.81 -1.82 -11.62
CA LEU A 113 -18.58 -0.47 -11.10
C LEU A 113 -18.82 0.64 -12.15
N VAL A 114 -19.33 0.31 -13.34
CA VAL A 114 -19.57 1.29 -14.43
C VAL A 114 -20.52 2.42 -14.01
N ARG A 115 -21.48 2.13 -13.12
CA ARG A 115 -22.45 3.11 -12.60
C ARG A 115 -22.10 3.66 -11.23
N GLY A 116 -20.86 3.46 -10.78
CA GLY A 116 -20.47 3.67 -9.39
C GLY A 116 -20.76 2.44 -8.52
N GLY A 117 -20.46 2.56 -7.23
CA GLY A 117 -20.64 1.48 -6.26
C GLY A 117 -19.56 1.45 -5.20
N HIS A 118 -19.62 0.44 -4.35
CA HIS A 118 -18.68 0.28 -3.25
C HIS A 118 -17.85 -0.98 -3.44
N VAL A 119 -16.52 -0.86 -3.36
CA VAL A 119 -15.61 -2.01 -3.35
C VAL A 119 -15.04 -2.23 -1.97
N ARG A 120 -15.10 -3.48 -1.50
CA ARG A 120 -14.42 -3.94 -0.29
C ARG A 120 -13.26 -4.84 -0.68
N VAL A 121 -12.06 -4.42 -0.30
CA VAL A 121 -10.83 -5.17 -0.52
C VAL A 121 -10.48 -5.93 0.76
N SER A 122 -10.43 -7.25 0.67
CA SER A 122 -10.14 -8.15 1.78
C SER A 122 -9.02 -9.12 1.43
N LEU A 123 -8.45 -9.79 2.43
CA LEU A 123 -7.47 -10.86 2.21
C LEU A 123 -8.17 -12.22 2.35
N LYS A 124 -8.10 -13.04 1.30
CA LYS A 124 -8.65 -14.42 1.29
C LYS A 124 -7.62 -15.36 0.69
N ASP A 125 -7.29 -16.44 1.41
CA ASP A 125 -6.32 -17.46 0.99
C ASP A 125 -4.94 -16.88 0.59
N GLY A 126 -4.51 -15.81 1.27
CA GLY A 126 -3.24 -15.12 1.00
C GLY A 126 -3.24 -14.26 -0.27
N LYS A 127 -4.40 -14.05 -0.91
CA LYS A 127 -4.58 -13.17 -2.07
C LYS A 127 -5.60 -12.08 -1.78
N LEU A 128 -5.46 -10.94 -2.45
CA LEU A 128 -6.46 -9.87 -2.35
C LEU A 128 -7.73 -10.27 -3.10
N ALA A 129 -8.84 -10.23 -2.38
CA ALA A 129 -10.18 -10.48 -2.89
C ALA A 129 -10.96 -9.15 -2.94
N PHE A 130 -11.73 -8.99 -4.01
CA PHE A 130 -12.53 -7.80 -4.27
C PHE A 130 -14.01 -8.17 -4.22
N ASP A 131 -14.73 -7.54 -3.32
CA ASP A 131 -16.18 -7.66 -3.20
C ASP A 131 -16.81 -6.35 -3.71
N PHE A 132 -17.66 -6.45 -4.72
CA PHE A 132 -18.24 -5.31 -5.43
C PHE A 132 -19.73 -5.23 -5.10
N ASP A 133 -20.12 -4.17 -4.42
CA ASP A 133 -21.51 -3.83 -4.14
C ASP A 133 -21.95 -2.75 -5.15
N ALA A 134 -22.64 -3.19 -6.19
CA ALA A 134 -23.19 -2.31 -7.21
C ALA A 134 -24.55 -1.76 -6.75
N PRO A 135 -24.86 -0.47 -6.94
CA PRO A 135 -26.08 0.18 -6.44
C PRO A 135 -27.39 -0.30 -7.11
N GLY A 136 -27.37 -1.43 -7.84
CA GLY A 136 -28.53 -1.99 -8.53
C GLY A 136 -28.80 -3.48 -8.28
N GLU A 137 -28.06 -4.17 -7.42
CA GLU A 137 -28.21 -5.63 -7.21
C GLU A 137 -28.76 -6.02 -5.82
N SER A 138 -29.10 -5.07 -4.94
CA SER A 138 -29.63 -5.35 -3.59
C SER A 138 -31.15 -5.20 -3.43
N ALA A 139 -31.92 -5.22 -4.52
CA ALA A 139 -33.38 -5.28 -4.46
C ALA A 139 -33.94 -6.35 -5.42
N GLY A 140 -33.85 -7.63 -5.05
CA GLY A 140 -34.52 -8.70 -5.81
C GLY A 140 -33.95 -10.10 -5.64
N ALA A 141 -33.78 -10.59 -4.40
CA ALA A 141 -33.57 -12.01 -4.16
C ALA A 141 -34.19 -12.39 -2.81
N GLY A 142 -35.52 -12.40 -2.76
CA GLY A 142 -36.27 -12.78 -1.58
C GLY A 142 -37.77 -12.69 -1.83
N GLU A 143 -38.32 -13.66 -2.55
CA GLU A 143 -39.69 -14.13 -2.34
C GLU A 143 -39.76 -15.60 -2.75
N GLU A 144 -40.15 -16.42 -1.78
CA GLU A 144 -40.38 -17.85 -1.86
C GLU A 144 -41.64 -18.14 -2.69
N GLU A 145 -41.64 -19.19 -3.50
CA GLU A 145 -42.86 -19.98 -3.73
C GLU A 145 -42.60 -21.43 -3.30
N PRO A 146 -43.21 -21.87 -2.18
CA PRO A 146 -43.29 -23.28 -1.83
C PRO A 146 -44.43 -23.95 -2.62
N ALA A 147 -44.20 -25.23 -2.95
CA ALA A 147 -45.18 -26.31 -3.16
C ALA A 147 -46.58 -25.97 -3.70
N LEU A 148 -46.93 -26.58 -4.85
CA LEU A 148 -48.21 -27.26 -5.00
C LEU A 148 -48.07 -28.46 -5.95
N ALA A 149 -48.33 -29.63 -5.40
CA ALA A 149 -48.65 -30.86 -6.10
C ALA A 149 -50.14 -30.85 -6.43
N GLU A 150 -50.48 -31.25 -7.65
CA GLU A 150 -51.52 -32.24 -8.01
C GLU A 150 -51.34 -32.68 -9.47
#